data_AF-A0A848Z223-F1
#
_entry.id   AF-A0A848Z223-F1
#
_cell.length_a   1.000
_cell.length_b   1.000
_cell.length_c   1.000
_cell.angle_alpha   90.00
_cell.angle_beta   90.00
_cell.angle_gamma   90.00
#
_symmetry.space_group_name_H-M   'P 1'
#
loop_
_entity.id
_entity.type
_entity.pdbx_description
1 polymer ?
#
loop_
_entity_poly.entity_id
_entity_poly.type
_entity_poly.pdbx_seq_one_letter_code
_entity_poly.pdbx_strand_id
1 'polypeptide(L)'
;MPAIVEKLCRYPVKGLSPETLDAVDLAVGAGLPDDRRFAIAHGGEWRERGGWMPKRHFLTLMTYERLAALETEFDSETGVLTIRRKGRQVARGDITVPIGRALIDQFFAAYMQGEAVGTPRIVEQSGVMFGDTAEPLVSIINLASVSDLERVTRRPVDPLRFRGNIMVAGVRPWA
;
A
#
# COMPACT_ATOMS: atom_id res chain seq x y z
N MET A 1 -5.27 5.79 30.63
CA MET A 1 -5.88 6.65 29.60
C MET A 1 -6.38 5.75 28.48
N PRO A 2 -7.52 6.05 27.85
CA PRO A 2 -8.02 5.27 26.72
C PRO A 2 -7.13 5.45 25.48
N ALA A 3 -7.10 4.45 24.60
CA ALA A 3 -6.51 4.60 23.28
C ALA A 3 -7.37 5.55 22.43
N ILE A 4 -6.72 6.42 21.66
CA ILE A 4 -7.36 7.36 20.73
C ILE A 4 -6.91 6.99 19.32
N VAL A 5 -7.85 6.92 18.37
CA VAL A 5 -7.51 6.75 16.96
C VAL A 5 -7.11 8.11 16.41
N GLU A 6 -5.82 8.26 16.10
CA GLU A 6 -5.25 9.52 15.63
C GLU A 6 -5.30 9.63 14.11
N LYS A 7 -5.20 8.48 13.42
CA LYS A 7 -5.20 8.43 11.96
C LYS A 7 -5.67 7.07 11.46
N LEU A 8 -6.52 7.09 10.43
CA LEU A 8 -6.87 5.92 9.64
C LEU A 8 -6.21 6.01 8.27
N CYS A 9 -5.62 4.90 7.81
CA CYS A 9 -4.97 4.79 6.52
C CYS A 9 -5.38 3.52 5.79
N ARG A 10 -5.57 3.62 4.47
CA ARG A 10 -5.56 2.47 3.56
C ARG A 10 -4.48 2.64 2.50
N TYR A 11 -4.07 1.54 1.88
CA TYR A 11 -3.02 1.47 0.86
C TYR A 11 -3.56 0.71 -0.34
N PRO A 12 -4.33 1.36 -1.24
CA PRO A 12 -5.03 0.68 -2.33
C PRO A 12 -4.16 -0.25 -3.17
N VAL A 13 -2.92 0.20 -3.42
CA VAL A 13 -1.90 -0.58 -4.13
C VAL A 13 -0.74 -0.93 -3.18
N LYS A 14 -0.42 -2.23 -3.06
CA LYS A 14 0.74 -2.70 -2.29
C LYS A 14 2.02 -2.01 -2.78
N GLY A 15 2.74 -1.38 -1.86
CA GLY A 15 4.00 -0.70 -2.16
C GLY A 15 3.87 0.79 -2.52
N LEU A 16 2.66 1.33 -2.67
CA LEU A 16 2.45 2.77 -2.95
C LEU A 16 1.98 3.55 -1.71
N SER A 17 1.73 4.85 -1.84
CA SER A 17 1.43 5.74 -0.70
C SER A 17 0.08 5.42 -0.04
N PRO A 18 -0.11 5.81 1.23
CA PRO A 18 -1.41 5.71 1.88
C PRO A 18 -2.41 6.74 1.38
N GLU A 19 -3.68 6.45 1.61
CA GLU A 19 -4.78 7.40 1.67
C GLU A 19 -5.23 7.54 3.13
N THR A 20 -5.48 8.78 3.56
CA THR A 20 -6.05 9.02 4.89
C THR A 20 -7.56 8.95 4.81
N LEU A 21 -8.19 8.32 5.80
CA LEU A 21 -9.63 8.18 5.89
C LEU A 21 -10.16 8.90 7.13
N ASP A 22 -11.35 9.48 7.03
CA ASP A 22 -12.04 10.06 8.19
C ASP A 22 -12.76 8.98 9.01
N ALA A 23 -13.30 7.96 8.33
CA ALA A 23 -13.98 6.82 8.91
C ALA A 23 -13.84 5.60 7.99
N VAL A 24 -14.03 4.39 8.55
CA VAL A 24 -14.05 3.14 7.78
C VAL A 24 -14.91 2.10 8.48
N ASP A 25 -15.73 1.39 7.70
CA ASP A 25 -16.50 0.25 8.17
C ASP A 25 -15.68 -1.04 8.07
N LEU A 26 -15.70 -1.84 9.13
CA LEU A 26 -15.00 -3.13 9.19
C LEU A 26 -16.00 -4.28 9.26
N ALA A 27 -15.70 -5.34 8.53
CA ALA A 27 -16.43 -6.61 8.60
C ALA A 27 -15.55 -7.69 9.25
N VAL A 28 -16.18 -8.60 9.98
CA VAL A 28 -15.48 -9.72 10.61
C VAL A 28 -14.77 -10.56 9.54
N GLY A 29 -13.48 -10.81 9.75
CA GLY A 29 -12.66 -11.61 8.83
C GLY A 29 -12.26 -10.89 7.54
N ALA A 30 -12.44 -9.58 7.46
CA ALA A 30 -12.00 -8.74 6.34
C ALA A 30 -10.97 -7.69 6.80
N GLY A 31 -10.19 -7.20 5.83
CA GLY A 31 -9.36 -6.01 5.99
C GLY A 31 -10.19 -4.74 5.79
N LEU A 32 -9.53 -3.59 5.76
CA LEU A 32 -10.17 -2.34 5.34
C LEU A 32 -10.61 -2.46 3.87
N PRO A 33 -11.77 -1.89 3.49
CA PRO A 33 -12.17 -1.79 2.09
C PRO A 33 -11.09 -1.16 1.22
N ASP A 34 -10.83 -1.80 0.07
CA ASP A 34 -9.77 -1.49 -0.90
C ASP A 34 -8.32 -1.52 -0.36
N ASP A 35 -8.08 -1.83 0.92
CA ASP A 35 -6.71 -1.86 1.44
C ASP A 35 -5.92 -3.02 0.82
N ARG A 36 -4.82 -2.69 0.14
CA ARG A 36 -3.97 -3.63 -0.60
C ARG A 36 -4.77 -4.51 -1.56
N ARG A 37 -5.87 -4.00 -2.12
CA ARG A 37 -6.68 -4.68 -3.14
C ARG A 37 -5.88 -4.97 -4.41
N PHE A 38 -4.95 -4.08 -4.74
CA PHE A 38 -4.06 -4.22 -5.87
C PHE A 38 -2.61 -4.42 -5.43
N ALA A 39 -1.81 -5.02 -6.29
CA ALA A 39 -0.36 -5.05 -6.17
C ALA A 39 0.30 -4.87 -7.54
N ILE A 40 1.60 -4.56 -7.56
CA ILE A 40 2.38 -4.51 -8.79
C ILE A 40 3.31 -5.73 -8.81
N ALA A 41 2.96 -6.75 -9.57
CA ALA A 41 3.75 -7.97 -9.71
C ALA A 41 4.96 -7.76 -10.61
N HIS A 42 6.03 -8.49 -10.34
CA HIS A 42 7.15 -8.66 -11.27
C HIS A 42 6.68 -9.39 -12.54
N GLY A 43 7.39 -9.17 -13.66
CA GLY A 43 7.01 -9.75 -14.94
C GLY A 43 7.09 -11.28 -14.91
N GLY A 44 6.03 -11.94 -15.37
CA GLY A 44 5.94 -13.41 -15.45
C GLY A 44 5.62 -14.12 -14.13
N GLU A 45 5.63 -13.41 -12.99
CA GLU A 45 5.36 -13.99 -11.66
C GLU A 45 3.86 -14.20 -11.42
N TRP A 46 3.01 -13.32 -11.94
CA TRP A 46 1.56 -13.42 -11.73
C TRP A 46 0.89 -14.32 -12.76
N ARG A 47 0.11 -15.29 -12.27
CA ARG A 47 -0.88 -16.04 -13.05
C ARG A 47 -2.26 -15.62 -12.55
N GLU A 48 -3.21 -15.37 -13.43
CA GLU A 48 -4.57 -14.86 -13.12
C GLU A 48 -5.38 -15.70 -12.10
N ARG A 49 -4.88 -16.87 -11.70
CA ARG A 49 -5.50 -17.78 -10.71
C ARG A 49 -4.60 -18.02 -9.48
N GLY A 50 -3.65 -17.14 -9.21
CA GLY A 50 -2.54 -17.37 -8.26
C GLY A 50 -2.88 -17.22 -6.78
N GLY A 51 -4.00 -16.60 -6.41
CA GLY A 51 -4.33 -16.31 -5.02
C GLY A 51 -3.38 -15.28 -4.41
N TRP A 52 -3.30 -15.29 -3.07
CA TRP A 52 -2.27 -14.53 -2.36
C TRP A 52 -0.88 -15.07 -2.72
N MET A 53 0.08 -14.16 -2.90
CA MET A 53 1.49 -14.51 -3.11
C MET A 53 2.38 -13.81 -2.09
N PRO A 54 3.54 -14.38 -1.73
CA PRO A 54 4.50 -13.72 -0.85
C PRO A 54 4.99 -12.37 -1.41
N LYS A 55 5.32 -11.43 -0.52
CA LYS A 55 5.71 -10.05 -0.89
C LYS A 55 6.84 -9.91 -1.91
N ARG A 56 7.75 -10.90 -2.00
CA ARG A 56 8.89 -10.92 -2.96
C ARG A 56 8.45 -10.93 -4.43
N HIS A 57 7.21 -11.31 -4.72
CA HIS A 57 6.66 -11.33 -6.07
C HIS A 57 6.18 -9.96 -6.54
N PHE A 58 6.23 -8.94 -5.68
CA PHE A 58 5.70 -7.61 -5.95
C PHE A 58 6.76 -6.52 -5.79
N LEU A 59 6.55 -5.39 -6.48
CA LEU A 59 7.25 -4.15 -6.19
C LEU A 59 6.84 -3.66 -4.80
N THR A 60 7.78 -3.60 -3.87
CA THR A 60 7.53 -3.14 -2.50
C THR A 60 8.59 -2.13 -2.06
N LEU A 61 8.21 -1.23 -1.16
CA LEU A 61 9.11 -0.20 -0.59
C LEU A 61 10.31 -0.76 0.17
N MET A 62 10.23 -2.02 0.62
CA MET A 62 11.36 -2.70 1.25
C MET A 62 12.52 -2.90 0.27
N THR A 63 12.22 -3.09 -1.01
CA THR A 63 13.22 -3.39 -2.06
C THR A 63 13.45 -2.20 -2.98
N TYR A 64 12.39 -1.45 -3.30
CA TYR A 64 12.41 -0.40 -4.31
C TYR A 64 12.07 0.97 -3.69
N GLU A 65 13.10 1.65 -3.16
CA GLU A 65 12.94 2.94 -2.48
C GLU A 65 12.34 4.02 -3.38
N ARG A 66 12.52 3.93 -4.70
CA ARG A 66 11.97 4.89 -5.69
C ARG A 66 10.46 4.99 -5.66
N LEU A 67 9.77 3.94 -5.19
CA LEU A 67 8.32 3.99 -5.03
C LEU A 67 7.89 5.05 -4.00
N ALA A 68 8.74 5.35 -3.00
CA ALA A 68 8.46 6.38 -1.99
C ALA A 68 8.42 7.80 -2.56
N ALA A 69 8.97 8.03 -3.76
CA ALA A 69 8.90 9.31 -4.43
C ALA A 69 7.59 9.54 -5.20
N LEU A 70 6.69 8.54 -5.19
CA LEU A 70 5.38 8.61 -5.83
C LEU A 70 4.29 8.85 -4.78
N GLU A 71 3.36 9.72 -5.13
CA GLU A 71 2.12 9.95 -4.41
C GLU A 71 0.97 9.34 -5.23
N THR A 72 0.08 8.60 -4.60
CA THR A 72 -1.04 7.94 -5.25
C THR A 72 -2.36 8.23 -4.57
N GLU A 73 -3.40 8.30 -5.40
CA GLU A 73 -4.79 8.52 -5.03
C GLU A 73 -5.64 7.54 -5.85
N PHE A 74 -6.48 6.76 -5.19
CA PHE A 74 -7.37 5.78 -5.76
C PHE A 74 -8.82 6.14 -5.44
N ASP A 75 -9.57 6.41 -6.50
CA ASP A 75 -11.00 6.61 -6.41
C ASP A 75 -11.70 5.24 -6.44
N SER A 76 -12.30 4.85 -5.31
CA SER A 76 -13.00 3.58 -5.16
C SER A 76 -14.30 3.49 -5.95
N GLU A 77 -14.93 4.62 -6.30
CA GLU A 77 -16.15 4.65 -7.09
C GLU A 77 -15.85 4.43 -8.58
N THR A 78 -14.78 5.06 -9.08
CA THR A 78 -14.44 5.02 -10.51
C THR A 78 -13.34 4.01 -10.86
N GLY A 79 -12.65 3.44 -9.87
CA GLY A 79 -11.51 2.54 -10.07
C GLY A 79 -10.24 3.25 -10.55
N VAL A 80 -10.24 4.58 -10.61
CA VAL A 80 -9.13 5.36 -11.14
C VAL A 80 -8.00 5.50 -10.13
N LEU A 81 -6.81 5.05 -10.52
CA LEU A 81 -5.55 5.36 -9.85
C LEU A 81 -4.91 6.57 -10.52
N THR A 82 -4.59 7.61 -9.74
CA THR A 82 -3.78 8.75 -10.15
C THR A 82 -2.42 8.66 -9.46
N ILE A 83 -1.34 8.75 -10.23
CA ILE A 83 0.03 8.73 -9.73
C ILE A 83 0.67 10.09 -9.98
N ARG A 84 1.21 10.70 -8.94
CA ARG A 84 1.92 11.97 -8.96
C ARG A 84 3.38 11.78 -8.52
N ARG A 85 4.25 12.65 -9.04
CA ARG A 85 5.64 12.76 -8.60
C ARG A 85 5.96 14.24 -8.45
N LYS A 86 6.34 14.66 -7.24
CA LYS A 86 6.57 16.09 -6.92
C LYS A 86 5.35 16.95 -7.31
N GLY A 87 4.15 16.50 -6.92
CA GLY A 87 2.87 17.17 -7.20
C GLY A 87 2.38 17.13 -8.65
N ARG A 88 3.15 16.61 -9.62
CA ARG A 88 2.73 16.51 -11.03
C ARG A 88 2.17 15.13 -11.34
N GLN A 89 1.02 15.07 -12.00
CA GLN A 89 0.47 13.80 -12.52
C GLN A 89 1.41 13.21 -13.56
N VAL A 90 1.84 11.97 -13.34
CA VAL A 90 2.74 11.22 -14.23
C VAL A 90 2.07 10.01 -14.85
N ALA A 91 1.01 9.50 -14.23
CA ALA A 91 0.15 8.45 -14.80
C ALA A 91 -1.26 8.54 -14.20
N ARG A 92 -2.26 8.11 -14.97
CA ARG A 92 -3.65 8.00 -14.52
C ARG A 92 -4.37 6.94 -15.34
N GLY A 93 -5.15 6.08 -14.70
CA GLY A 93 -5.92 5.06 -15.38
C GLY A 93 -6.88 4.34 -14.45
N ASP A 94 -8.01 3.87 -14.99
CA ASP A 94 -8.91 2.96 -14.28
C ASP A 94 -8.26 1.57 -14.18
N ILE A 95 -7.77 1.22 -12.99
CA ILE A 95 -7.06 -0.03 -12.74
C ILE A 95 -8.00 -1.20 -12.45
N THR A 96 -9.31 -1.01 -12.57
CA THR A 96 -10.31 -2.11 -12.53
C THR A 96 -10.54 -2.71 -13.91
N VAL A 97 -10.12 -2.02 -14.98
CA VAL A 97 -10.23 -2.50 -16.37
C VAL A 97 -8.87 -2.75 -17.03
N PRO A 98 -8.78 -3.68 -18.02
CA PRO A 98 -7.50 -4.04 -18.64
C PRO A 98 -6.76 -2.86 -19.28
N ILE A 99 -7.47 -1.95 -19.94
CA ILE A 99 -6.86 -0.82 -20.65
C ILE A 99 -6.20 0.18 -19.67
N GLY A 100 -6.85 0.50 -18.56
CA GLY A 100 -6.28 1.41 -17.58
C GLY A 100 -5.14 0.75 -16.79
N ARG A 101 -5.20 -0.56 -16.53
CA ARG A 101 -4.02 -1.33 -16.04
C ARG A 101 -2.84 -1.21 -16.99
N ALA A 102 -3.05 -1.42 -18.29
CA ALA A 102 -1.96 -1.35 -19.27
C ALA A 102 -1.27 0.02 -19.30
N LEU A 103 -2.00 1.12 -19.10
CA LEU A 103 -1.41 2.47 -18.99
C LEU A 103 -0.50 2.59 -17.76
N ILE A 104 -0.95 2.09 -16.61
CA ILE A 104 -0.17 2.13 -15.38
C ILE A 104 1.03 1.16 -15.43
N ASP A 105 0.87 -0.01 -16.05
CA ASP A 105 1.94 -0.97 -16.28
C ASP A 105 3.07 -0.35 -17.11
N GLN A 106 2.73 0.36 -18.19
CA GLN A 106 3.70 1.06 -19.03
C GLN A 106 4.46 2.13 -18.24
N PHE A 107 3.76 2.89 -17.39
CA PHE A 107 4.40 3.83 -16.49
C PHE A 107 5.42 3.15 -15.57
N PHE A 108 5.04 2.06 -14.89
CA PHE A 108 5.97 1.35 -13.99
C PHE A 108 7.11 0.67 -14.74
N ALA A 109 6.87 0.13 -15.93
CA ALA A 109 7.93 -0.44 -16.77
C ALA A 109 9.01 0.60 -17.10
N ALA A 110 8.61 1.83 -17.44
CA ALA A 110 9.55 2.92 -17.68
C ALA A 110 10.18 3.45 -16.38
N TYR A 111 9.38 3.63 -15.31
CA TYR A 111 9.85 4.20 -14.05
C TYR A 111 10.86 3.32 -13.32
N MET A 112 10.70 1.99 -13.44
CA MET A 112 11.51 0.95 -12.80
C MET A 112 12.49 0.27 -13.77
N GLN A 113 12.75 0.89 -14.93
CA GLN A 113 13.66 0.34 -15.94
C GLN A 113 15.06 0.10 -15.33
N GLY A 114 15.58 -1.12 -15.51
CA GLY A 114 16.88 -1.54 -14.99
C GLY A 114 16.87 -2.00 -13.52
N GLU A 115 15.74 -1.89 -12.82
CA GLU A 115 15.60 -2.32 -11.41
C GLU A 115 14.58 -3.45 -11.25
N ALA A 116 13.42 -3.38 -11.93
CA ALA A 116 12.40 -4.40 -11.82
C ALA A 116 12.72 -5.66 -12.65
N VAL A 117 12.39 -6.83 -12.11
CA VAL A 117 12.42 -8.10 -12.84
C VAL A 117 11.23 -8.16 -13.79
N GLY A 118 11.51 -8.24 -15.09
CA GLY A 118 10.51 -8.29 -16.16
C GLY A 118 9.62 -7.04 -16.24
N THR A 119 8.56 -7.10 -17.04
CA THR A 119 7.59 -5.99 -17.17
C THR A 119 6.61 -6.01 -15.99
N PRO A 120 6.59 -4.97 -15.12
CA PRO A 120 5.68 -4.91 -13.99
C PRO A 120 4.21 -4.91 -14.45
N ARG A 121 3.34 -5.53 -13.63
CA ARG A 121 1.90 -5.64 -13.91
C ARG A 121 1.09 -5.31 -12.68
N ILE A 122 0.08 -4.43 -12.80
CA ILE A 122 -0.96 -4.31 -11.79
C ILE A 122 -1.82 -5.57 -11.81
N VAL A 123 -2.01 -6.14 -10.62
CA VAL A 123 -2.79 -7.35 -10.40
C VAL A 123 -3.86 -7.11 -9.36
N GLU A 124 -4.97 -7.82 -9.54
CA GLU A 124 -6.11 -7.89 -8.64
C GLU A 124 -6.61 -9.32 -8.64
N GLN A 125 -7.09 -9.79 -7.50
CA GLN A 125 -7.86 -11.03 -7.45
C GLN A 125 -9.02 -10.88 -6.47
N SER A 126 -10.21 -11.29 -6.90
CA SER A 126 -11.41 -11.26 -6.07
C SER A 126 -11.19 -12.02 -4.76
N GLY A 127 -11.51 -11.37 -3.64
CA GLY A 127 -11.36 -11.94 -2.30
C GLY A 127 -9.93 -12.01 -1.77
N VAL A 128 -8.95 -11.45 -2.48
CA VAL A 128 -7.54 -11.42 -2.05
C VAL A 128 -7.16 -10.01 -1.64
N MET A 129 -6.64 -9.89 -0.41
CA MET A 129 -5.88 -8.73 0.04
C MET A 129 -4.40 -9.05 -0.13
N PHE A 130 -3.64 -8.22 -0.86
CA PHE A 130 -2.20 -8.39 -1.04
C PHE A 130 -1.42 -7.88 0.18
N GLY A 131 -1.82 -8.36 1.37
CA GLY A 131 -1.16 -8.19 2.65
C GLY A 131 0.18 -8.94 2.74
N ASP A 132 0.76 -8.95 3.93
CA ASP A 132 1.98 -9.74 4.20
C ASP A 132 1.67 -11.19 4.60
N THR A 133 0.39 -11.49 4.86
CA THR A 133 -0.18 -12.81 5.13
C THR A 133 -1.33 -13.08 4.16
N ALA A 134 -1.73 -14.35 4.02
CA ALA A 134 -2.86 -14.73 3.19
C ALA A 134 -4.20 -14.31 3.81
N GLU A 135 -4.28 -14.31 5.14
CA GLU A 135 -5.42 -13.78 5.87
C GLU A 135 -5.47 -12.25 5.74
N PRO A 136 -6.66 -11.67 5.51
CA PRO A 136 -6.81 -10.22 5.49
C PRO A 136 -6.76 -9.68 6.93
N LEU A 137 -5.74 -8.87 7.21
CA LEU A 137 -5.48 -8.33 8.55
C LEU A 137 -5.53 -6.81 8.55
N VAL A 138 -5.96 -6.24 9.67
CA VAL A 138 -5.88 -4.81 9.96
C VAL A 138 -4.69 -4.57 10.89
N SER A 139 -3.81 -3.66 10.48
CA SER A 139 -2.62 -3.31 11.27
C SER A 139 -2.89 -2.11 12.17
N ILE A 140 -2.51 -2.23 13.46
CA ILE A 140 -2.62 -1.17 14.46
C ILE A 140 -1.22 -0.75 14.86
N ILE A 141 -0.93 0.55 14.82
CA ILE A 141 0.36 1.13 15.15
C ILE A 141 0.20 2.10 16.31
N ASN A 142 0.90 1.82 17.40
CA ASN A 142 1.00 2.72 18.55
C ASN A 142 2.05 3.79 18.29
N LEU A 143 1.61 5.05 18.18
CA LEU A 143 2.49 6.20 17.88
C LEU A 143 3.50 6.45 19.01
N ALA A 144 3.18 6.11 20.26
CA ALA A 144 4.12 6.18 21.37
C ALA A 144 5.26 5.15 21.22
N SER A 145 4.97 3.95 20.69
CA SER A 145 6.01 2.96 20.36
C SER A 145 6.91 3.44 19.23
N VAL A 146 6.34 4.10 18.21
CA VAL A 146 7.13 4.70 17.12
C VAL A 146 8.07 5.77 17.66
N SER A 147 7.60 6.65 18.56
CA SER A 147 8.45 7.66 19.20
C SER A 147 9.55 7.05 20.07
N ASP A 148 9.28 5.95 20.81
CA ASP A 148 10.34 5.27 21.58
C ASP A 148 11.42 4.65 20.66
N LEU A 149 11.08 4.23 19.44
CA LEU A 149 12.08 3.80 18.44
C LEU A 149 13.02 4.91 17.99
N GLU A 150 12.60 6.18 18.02
CA GLU A 150 13.45 7.33 17.67
C GLU A 150 14.63 7.47 18.64
N ARG A 151 14.44 7.09 19.92
CA ARG A 151 15.50 7.07 20.94
C ARG A 151 16.61 6.07 20.59
N VAL A 152 16.22 4.90 20.06
CA VAL A 152 17.16 3.83 19.69
C VAL A 152 17.85 4.15 18.36
N THR A 153 17.09 4.61 17.38
CA THR A 153 17.61 4.94 16.03
C THR A 153 18.35 6.27 15.98
N ARG A 154 18.19 7.12 16.99
CA ARG A 154 18.73 8.50 17.08
C ARG A 154 18.37 9.36 15.88
N ARG A 155 17.22 9.09 15.27
CA ARG A 155 16.69 9.79 14.10
C ARG A 155 15.17 9.81 14.18
N PRO A 156 14.51 10.82 13.57
CA PRO A 156 13.07 10.78 13.39
C PRO A 156 12.64 9.52 12.64
N VAL A 157 11.54 8.91 13.07
CA VAL A 157 10.94 7.73 12.42
C VAL A 157 9.52 8.07 12.01
N ASP A 158 9.32 8.24 10.71
CA ASP A 158 7.98 8.45 10.15
C ASP A 158 7.09 7.21 10.41
N PRO A 159 5.95 7.32 11.11
CA PRO A 159 5.01 6.23 11.33
C PRO A 159 4.53 5.53 10.05
N LEU A 160 4.50 6.23 8.91
CA LEU A 160 4.09 5.65 7.63
C LEU A 160 5.06 4.56 7.13
N ARG A 161 6.28 4.48 7.68
CA ARG A 161 7.21 3.37 7.42
C ARG A 161 6.66 2.00 7.83
N PHE A 162 5.80 1.97 8.84
CA PHE A 162 5.17 0.73 9.32
C PHE A 162 3.92 0.35 8.53
N ARG A 163 3.43 1.26 7.67
CA ARG A 163 2.28 1.05 6.78
C ARG A 163 1.03 0.55 7.52
N GLY A 164 0.82 1.08 8.73
CA GLY A 164 -0.31 0.81 9.60
C GLY A 164 -1.64 1.30 9.04
N ASN A 165 -2.73 0.61 9.36
CA ASN A 165 -4.09 1.03 9.00
C ASN A 165 -4.71 1.93 10.07
N ILE A 166 -4.50 1.60 11.35
CA ILE A 166 -5.04 2.37 12.48
C ILE A 166 -3.86 2.85 13.32
N MET A 167 -3.63 4.16 13.37
CA MET A 167 -2.62 4.76 14.22
C MET A 167 -3.27 5.24 15.51
N VAL A 168 -2.76 4.76 16.65
CA VAL A 168 -3.32 5.05 17.97
C VAL A 168 -2.36 5.85 18.84
N ALA A 169 -2.92 6.74 19.66
CA ALA A 169 -2.24 7.52 20.68
C ALA A 169 -2.91 7.33 22.05
N GLY A 170 -2.37 8.00 23.09
CA GLY A 170 -2.93 7.97 24.45
C GLY A 170 -2.59 6.73 25.28
N VAL A 171 -1.86 5.76 24.70
CA VAL A 171 -1.36 4.55 25.37
C VAL A 171 0.16 4.57 25.55
N ARG A 172 0.67 3.78 26.49
CA ARG A 172 2.12 3.65 26.71
C ARG A 172 2.79 2.95 25.51
N PRO A 173 4.08 3.21 25.24
CA PRO A 173 4.84 2.41 24.29
C PRO A 173 4.72 0.92 24.60
N TRP A 174 4.55 0.11 23.55
CA TRP A 174 4.49 -1.36 23.59
C TRP A 174 3.30 -1.96 24.35
N ALA A 175 2.28 -1.15 24.65
CA ALA A 175 0.99 -1.59 25.20
C ALA A 175 0.05 -2.15 24.12
#